data_AF-A0A7C0W3P8-F1
#
_entry.id   AF-A0A7C0W3P8-F1
#
_cell.length_a   1.000
_cell.length_b   1.000
_cell.length_c   1.000
_cell.angle_alpha   90.00
_cell.angle_beta   90.00
_cell.angle_gamma   90.00
#
_symmetry.space_group_name_H-M   'P 1'
#
loop_
_entity.id
_entity.type
_entity.pdbx_description
1 polymer ?
#
loop_
_entity_poly.entity_id
_entity_poly.type
_entity_poly.pdbx_seq_one_letter_code
_entity_poly.pdbx_strand_id
1 'polypeptide(L)' 'MTIAELLSGLKTRSISGPPDQEVMGIAYDSRLVKSGYLFVAIKGFSVDGHTYIKDAINRG' A
#
# COMPACT_ATOMS: atom_id res chain seq x y z
N MET A 1 -1.50 13.20 4.26
CA MET A 1 -0.86 12.33 5.28
C MET A 1 0.20 11.53 4.56
N THR A 2 1.45 11.67 4.97
CA THR A 2 2.61 11.13 4.26
C THR A 2 2.87 9.66 4.63
N ILE A 3 3.65 8.97 3.80
CA ILE A 3 4.16 7.62 4.13
C ILE A 3 4.94 7.64 5.45
N ALA A 4 5.77 8.65 5.69
CA ALA A 4 6.53 8.81 6.93
C ALA A 4 5.63 8.89 8.17
N GLU A 5 4.55 9.68 8.10
CA GLU A 5 3.57 9.80 9.18
C GLU A 5 2.87 8.47 9.46
N LEU A 6 2.43 7.76 8.42
CA LEU A 6 1.81 6.44 8.53
C LEU A 6 2.74 5.40 9.17
N LEU A 7 4.02 5.44 8.85
CA LEU A 7 5.01 4.47 9.32
C LEU A 7 5.61 4.80 10.70
N SER A 8 5.39 6.01 11.22
CA SER A 8 6.01 6.49 12.47
C SER A 8 5.76 5.60 13.70
N GLY A 9 4.64 4.89 13.74
CA GLY A 9 4.27 3.95 14.81
C GLY A 9 4.64 2.49 14.57
N LEU A 10 5.30 2.17 13.44
CA LEU A 10 5.56 0.80 13.01
C LEU A 10 7.06 0.51 12.96
N LYS A 11 7.44 -0.71 13.35
CA LYS A 11 8.79 -1.20 13.10
C LYS A 11 8.96 -1.49 11.61
N THR A 12 9.54 -0.54 10.88
CA THR A 12 9.82 -0.67 9.46
C THR A 12 11.09 -1.48 9.22
N ARG A 13 11.05 -2.42 8.26
CA ARG A 13 12.24 -3.19 7.85
C ARG A 13 13.09 -2.43 6.85
N SER A 14 12.44 -1.76 5.89
CA SER A 14 13.06 -1.02 4.81
C SER A 14 12.01 -0.13 4.14
N ILE A 15 12.43 1.03 3.64
CA ILE A 15 11.60 1.92 2.82
C ILE A 15 12.33 2.07 1.48
N SER A 16 11.60 1.95 0.39
CA SER A 16 12.10 2.22 -0.96
C SER A 16 11.15 3.22 -1.62
N GLY A 17 11.69 4.35 -2.10
CA GLY A 17 10.91 5.48 -2.60
C GLY A 17 10.79 6.63 -1.60
N PRO A 18 10.09 7.71 -2.02
CA PRO A 18 9.98 8.95 -1.24
C PRO A 18 9.06 8.79 -0.02
N PRO A 19 9.55 8.99 1.21
CA PRO A 19 8.74 8.86 2.43
C PRO A 19 7.78 10.04 2.65
N ASP A 20 7.97 11.15 1.95
CA ASP A 20 7.14 12.35 1.97
C ASP A 20 5.96 12.31 1.00
N GLN A 21 5.81 11.21 0.25
CA GLN A 21 4.68 11.04 -0.66
C GLN A 21 3.34 11.02 0.11
N GLU A 22 2.39 11.81 -0.38
CA GLU A 22 1.03 11.89 0.14
C GLU A 22 0.21 10.63 -0.17
N VAL A 23 -0.54 10.16 0.83
CA VAL A 23 -1.45 9.02 0.72
C VAL A 23 -2.89 9.53 0.86
N MET A 24 -3.69 9.30 -0.18
CA MET A 24 -5.10 9.73 -0.26
C MET A 24 -6.09 8.67 0.26
N GLY A 25 -5.65 7.43 0.44
CA GLY A 25 -6.47 6.33 0.91
C GLY A 25 -5.65 5.05 1.10
N ILE A 26 -6.22 4.05 1.76
CA ILE A 26 -5.58 2.75 1.99
C ILE A 26 -6.53 1.65 1.54
N ALA A 27 -6.03 0.68 0.79
CA ALA A 27 -6.80 -0.48 0.35
C ALA A 27 -5.97 -1.76 0.49
N TYR A 28 -6.60 -2.84 0.96
CA TYR A 28 -6.01 -4.19 0.97
C TYR A 28 -6.58 -5.08 -0.14
N ASP A 29 -7.61 -4.60 -0.85
CA ASP A 29 -8.20 -5.24 -2.03
C ASP A 29 -7.83 -4.40 -3.26
N SER A 30 -7.10 -4.98 -4.21
CA SER A 30 -6.61 -4.26 -5.39
C SER A 30 -7.75 -3.68 -6.22
N ARG A 31 -8.94 -4.30 -6.20
CA ARG A 31 -10.13 -3.85 -6.93
C ARG A 31 -10.67 -2.50 -6.43
N LEU A 32 -10.29 -2.10 -5.21
CA LEU A 32 -10.71 -0.85 -4.57
C LEU A 32 -9.65 0.26 -4.66
N VAL A 33 -8.47 -0.04 -5.23
CA VAL A 33 -7.39 0.95 -5.40
C VAL A 33 -7.80 2.05 -6.38
N LYS A 34 -7.40 3.28 -6.05
CA LYS A 34 -7.57 4.49 -6.84
C LYS A 34 -6.26 5.26 -6.85
N SER A 35 -6.10 6.21 -7.77
CA SER A 35 -4.91 7.08 -7.79
C SER A 35 -4.64 7.71 -6.42
N GLY A 36 -3.37 7.62 -5.98
CA GLY A 36 -2.92 8.11 -4.68
C GLY A 36 -3.22 7.19 -3.48
N TYR A 37 -3.70 5.97 -3.70
CA TYR A 37 -3.94 5.01 -2.62
C TYR A 37 -2.69 4.20 -2.29
N LEU A 38 -2.51 3.88 -1.00
CA LEU A 38 -1.57 2.90 -0.52
C LEU A 38 -2.23 1.51 -0.57
N PHE A 39 -1.64 0.60 -1.36
CA PHE A 39 -2.05 -0.81 -1.37
C PHE A 39 -1.29 -1.61 -0.31
N VAL A 40 -2.01 -2.33 0.56
CA VAL A 40 -1.44 -3.19 1.59
C VAL A 40 -1.58 -4.65 1.17
N ALA A 41 -0.52 -5.20 0.59
CA ALA A 41 -0.46 -6.61 0.22
C ALA A 41 -0.28 -7.49 1.47
N ILE A 42 -1.35 -8.16 1.90
CA ILE A 42 -1.33 -9.11 3.01
C ILE A 42 -1.56 -10.53 2.51
N LYS A 43 -0.90 -11.51 3.13
CA LYS A 43 -1.21 -12.93 2.90
C LYS A 43 -2.43 -13.31 3.74
N GLY A 44 -3.57 -13.51 3.09
CA GLY A 44 -4.81 -13.95 3.71
C GLY A 44 -4.90 -15.48 3.84
N PHE A 45 -6.02 -15.95 4.39
CA PHE A 45 -6.29 -17.39 4.55
C PHE A 45 -6.49 -18.11 3.21
N SER A 46 -7.23 -17.49 2.30
CA SER A 46 -7.60 -18.10 1.00
C SER A 46 -6.78 -17.57 -0.17
N VAL A 47 -6.24 -16.36 -0.05
CA VAL A 47 -5.62 -15.62 -1.15
C VAL A 47 -4.39 -14.88 -0.64
N ASP A 48 -3.32 -14.87 -1.45
CA ASP A 48 -2.11 -14.08 -1.19
C ASP A 48 -2.20 -12.72 -1.91
N GLY A 49 -2.36 -11.63 -1.17
CA GLY A 49 -2.50 -10.28 -1.73
C GLY A 49 -1.29 -9.82 -2.56
N HIS A 50 -0.12 -10.43 -2.36
CA HIS A 50 1.08 -10.11 -3.14
C HIS A 50 0.91 -10.41 -4.64
N THR A 51 0.04 -11.35 -5.01
CA THR A 51 -0.22 -11.65 -6.43
C THR A 51 -0.93 -10.51 -7.16
N TYR A 52 -1.52 -9.55 -6.43
CA TYR A 52 -2.31 -8.44 -6.98
C TYR A 52 -1.57 -7.10 -6.98
N ILE A 53 -0.28 -7.06 -6.63
CA ILE A 53 0.52 -5.82 -6.62
C ILE A 53 0.47 -5.13 -7.99
N LYS A 54 0.60 -5.89 -9.09
CA LYS A 54 0.56 -5.33 -10.44
C LYS A 54 -0.81 -4.76 -10.81
N ASP A 55 -1.89 -5.38 -10.36
CA ASP A 55 -3.26 -4.87 -10.58
C ASP A 55 -3.49 -3.57 -9.79
N ALA A 56 -3.01 -3.50 -8.54
CA ALA A 56 -3.05 -2.27 -7.75
C ALA A 56 -2.31 -1.11 -8.43
N ILE A 57 -1.06 -1.33 -8.85
CA ILE A 57 -0.24 -0.32 -9.55
C ILE A 57 -0.94 0.19 -10.82
N ASN A 58 -1.56 -0.71 -11.60
CA ASN A 58 -2.25 -0.32 -12.84
C ASN A 58 -3.51 0.52 -12.59
N ARG A 59 -4.10 0.47 -11.39
CA ARG A 59 -5.31 1.22 -11.03
C ARG A 59 -5.02 2.58 -10.40
N GLY A 60 -3.85 2.76 -9.78
CA GLY A 60 -3.50 4.02 -9.13
C GLY A 60 -2.14 4.02 -8.47
#